data_AF-J1K0M7-F1
#
_entry.id   AF-J1K0M7-F1
#
_cell.length_a   1.000
_cell.length_b   1.000
_cell.length_c   1.000
_cell.angle_alpha   90.00
_cell.angle_beta   90.00
_cell.angle_gamma   90.00
#
_symmetry.space_group_name_H-M   'P 1'
#
loop_
_entity.id
_entity.type
_entity.pdbx_description
1 polymer ?
#
loop_
_entity_poly.entity_id
_entity_poly.type
_entity_poly.pdbx_seq_one_letter_code
_entity_poly.pdbx_strand_id
1 'polypeptide(L)'
;MASGSDTGSDNCVKVRPPNAGAGRVKGVPNKTTRILKEAVIKAAEQAGSKYGTEGLISYLERQALKCPAAYLALLGKILPLQVTGENNEAIKMITRVEIVAPVIKDNDAVSG
;
A
#
# COMPACT_ATOMS: atom_id res chain seq x y z
N MET A 1 51.66 29.71 -43.45
CA MET A 1 51.21 29.46 -42.07
C MET A 1 49.74 29.82 -42.00
N ALA A 2 48.88 28.82 -42.10
CA ALA A 2 47.43 28.99 -42.08
C ALA A 2 46.87 28.24 -40.87
N SER A 3 45.76 28.79 -40.37
CA SER A 3 44.69 28.10 -39.66
C SER A 3 44.88 27.95 -38.15
N GLY A 4 44.31 28.92 -37.42
CA GLY A 4 43.93 28.74 -36.03
C GLY A 4 42.90 27.61 -35.90
N SER A 5 43.10 26.74 -34.92
CA SER A 5 42.17 25.69 -34.53
C SER A 5 41.20 26.25 -33.49
N ASP A 6 39.97 26.50 -33.94
CA ASP A 6 38.82 26.88 -33.14
C ASP A 6 38.46 25.73 -32.19
N THR A 7 38.68 25.90 -30.89
CA THR A 7 38.28 24.92 -29.86
C THR A 7 36.79 25.08 -29.62
N GLY A 8 35.99 24.32 -30.38
CA GLY A 8 34.55 24.21 -30.20
C GLY A 8 34.20 23.73 -28.79
N SER A 9 33.60 24.63 -28.02
CA SER A 9 32.93 24.34 -26.75
C SER A 9 31.61 23.60 -27.05
N ASP A 10 31.62 22.27 -26.97
CA ASP A 10 30.42 21.44 -27.02
C ASP A 10 29.53 21.72 -25.80
N ASN A 11 28.58 22.64 -25.99
CA ASN A 11 27.56 22.96 -25.02
C ASN A 11 26.50 21.84 -25.06
N CYS A 12 26.71 20.75 -24.30
CA CYS A 12 25.74 19.66 -24.15
C CYS A 12 24.53 20.17 -23.35
N VAL A 13 23.52 20.69 -24.06
CA VAL A 13 22.24 21.11 -23.49
C VAL A 13 21.53 19.87 -22.95
N LYS A 14 21.58 19.67 -21.63
CA LYS A 14 20.84 18.60 -20.93
C LYS A 14 19.34 18.94 -20.94
N VAL A 15 18.65 18.54 -22.01
CA VAL A 15 17.18 18.60 -22.09
C VAL A 15 16.62 17.67 -21.02
N ARG A 16 16.07 18.26 -19.96
CA ARG A 16 15.35 17.51 -18.94
C ARG A 16 14.04 17.03 -19.56
N PRO A 17 13.63 15.77 -19.35
CA PRO A 17 12.32 15.31 -19.81
C PRO A 17 11.24 16.21 -19.22
N PRO A 18 10.13 16.45 -19.95
CA PRO A 18 9.11 17.44 -19.57
C PRO A 18 8.50 17.23 -18.17
N ASN A 19 8.64 16.02 -17.60
CA ASN A 19 8.14 15.67 -16.26
C ASN A 19 9.27 15.46 -15.23
N ALA A 20 10.46 16.02 -15.45
CA ALA A 20 11.52 15.96 -14.46
C ALA A 20 11.09 16.67 -13.15
N GLY A 21 10.99 15.93 -12.05
CA GLY A 21 10.55 16.45 -10.75
C GLY A 21 9.06 16.23 -10.45
N ALA A 22 8.27 15.81 -11.42
CA ALA A 22 6.91 15.36 -11.16
C ALA A 22 6.96 13.99 -10.47
N GLY A 23 6.76 13.98 -9.15
CA GLY A 23 6.63 12.74 -8.39
C GLY A 23 5.53 11.84 -8.96
N ARG A 24 5.59 10.54 -8.66
CA ARG A 24 4.57 9.59 -9.10
C ARG A 24 3.18 10.07 -8.67
N VAL A 25 2.24 10.13 -9.62
CA VAL A 25 0.85 10.50 -9.37
C VAL A 25 0.30 9.67 -8.20
N LYS A 26 -0.17 10.37 -7.16
CA LYS A 26 -0.71 9.76 -5.93
C LYS A 26 -1.90 8.87 -6.32
N GLY A 27 -1.89 7.62 -5.88
CA GLY A 27 -2.95 6.64 -6.15
C GLY A 27 -2.66 5.66 -7.29
N VAL A 28 -1.64 5.88 -8.13
CA VAL A 28 -1.27 4.90 -9.16
C VAL A 28 -0.64 3.68 -8.50
N PRO A 29 -1.22 2.46 -8.63
CA PRO A 29 -0.65 1.26 -8.03
C PRO A 29 0.76 0.98 -8.58
N ASN A 30 1.65 0.48 -7.72
CA ASN A 30 2.98 0.07 -8.15
C ASN A 30 2.87 -1.02 -9.23
N LYS A 31 3.55 -0.86 -10.37
CA LYS A 31 3.50 -1.78 -11.51
C LYS A 31 3.85 -3.22 -11.09
N THR A 32 4.86 -3.39 -10.24
CA THR A 32 5.28 -4.72 -9.75
C THR A 32 4.21 -5.36 -8.90
N THR A 33 3.61 -4.60 -7.97
CA THR A 33 2.52 -5.08 -7.12
C THR A 33 1.26 -5.42 -7.93
N ARG A 34 0.95 -4.66 -9.00
CA ARG A 34 -0.16 -4.98 -9.90
C ARG A 34 0.07 -6.31 -10.61
N ILE A 35 1.24 -6.50 -11.23
CA ILE A 35 1.59 -7.74 -11.92
C ILE A 35 1.54 -8.94 -10.96
N LEU A 36 2.04 -8.78 -9.74
CA LEU A 36 1.98 -9.82 -8.73
C LEU A 36 0.53 -10.18 -8.36
N LYS A 37 -0.34 -9.18 -8.14
CA LYS A 37 -1.77 -9.42 -7.85
C LYS A 37 -2.45 -10.19 -8.99
N GLU A 38 -2.21 -9.78 -10.24
CA GLU A 38 -2.75 -10.45 -11.41
C GLU A 38 -2.24 -11.91 -11.54
N ALA A 39 -0.95 -12.14 -11.28
CA ALA A 39 -0.38 -13.48 -11.29
C ALA A 39 -0.98 -14.38 -10.21
N VAL A 40 -1.20 -13.85 -9.00
CA VAL A 40 -1.83 -14.58 -7.90
C VAL A 40 -3.26 -14.98 -8.23
N ILE A 41 -4.05 -14.07 -8.82
CA ILE A 41 -5.44 -14.36 -9.22
C ILE A 41 -5.46 -15.46 -10.29
N LYS A 42 -4.64 -15.33 -11.34
CA LYS A 42 -4.53 -16.35 -12.40
C LYS A 42 -4.09 -17.71 -11.87
N ALA A 43 -3.13 -17.73 -10.94
CA ALA A 43 -2.68 -18.97 -10.31
C ALA A 43 -3.80 -19.64 -9.49
N ALA A 44 -4.60 -18.84 -8.77
CA ALA A 44 -5.73 -19.35 -8.00
C ALA A 44 -6.86 -19.87 -8.91
N GLU A 45 -7.16 -19.18 -10.02
CA GLU A 45 -8.09 -19.66 -11.06
C GLU A 45 -7.66 -21.03 -11.61
N GLN A 46 -6.41 -21.14 -12.06
CA GLN A 46 -5.87 -22.39 -12.60
C GLN A 46 -5.85 -23.52 -11.56
N ALA A 47 -5.55 -23.19 -10.30
CA ALA A 47 -5.58 -24.17 -9.21
C ALA A 47 -6.99 -24.71 -8.99
N GLY A 48 -8.01 -23.86 -9.05
CA GLY A 48 -9.41 -24.30 -8.90
C GLY A 48 -9.97 -25.02 -10.12
N SER A 49 -9.52 -24.68 -11.34
CA SER A 49 -9.85 -25.45 -12.55
C SER A 49 -9.39 -26.92 -12.50
N LYS A 50 -8.48 -27.28 -11.59
CA LYS A 50 -8.09 -28.69 -11.34
C LYS A 50 -9.12 -29.46 -10.52
N TYR A 51 -10.06 -28.76 -9.89
CA TYR A 51 -11.01 -29.32 -8.94
C TYR A 51 -12.47 -29.13 -9.34
N GLY A 52 -12.77 -28.13 -10.18
CA GLY A 52 -14.10 -27.88 -10.73
C GLY A 52 -14.04 -27.06 -12.01
N THR A 53 -15.20 -26.72 -12.57
CA THR A 53 -15.32 -25.99 -13.84
C THR A 53 -15.25 -24.48 -13.69
N GLU A 54 -15.38 -23.95 -12.47
CA GLU A 54 -15.54 -22.51 -12.22
C GLU A 54 -14.26 -21.81 -11.74
N GLY A 55 -13.09 -22.38 -12.05
CA GLY A 55 -11.79 -21.75 -11.80
C GLY A 55 -11.65 -21.29 -10.35
N LEU A 56 -11.57 -19.97 -10.14
CA LEU A 56 -11.37 -19.38 -8.80
C LEU A 56 -12.47 -19.76 -7.80
N ILE A 57 -13.72 -19.91 -8.25
CA ILE A 57 -14.84 -20.28 -7.37
C ILE A 57 -14.59 -21.68 -6.82
N SER A 58 -14.27 -22.64 -7.69
CA SER A 58 -13.94 -24.01 -7.27
C SER A 58 -12.71 -24.09 -6.36
N TYR A 59 -11.75 -23.17 -6.50
CA TYR A 59 -10.63 -23.04 -5.56
C TYR A 59 -11.10 -22.61 -4.15
N LEU A 60 -11.94 -21.58 -4.10
CA LEU A 60 -12.46 -21.02 -2.85
C LEU A 60 -13.42 -21.96 -2.13
N GLU A 61 -14.28 -22.69 -2.85
CA GLU A 61 -15.14 -23.73 -2.30
C GLU A 61 -14.31 -24.83 -1.63
N ARG A 62 -13.27 -25.30 -2.32
CA ARG A 62 -12.36 -26.30 -1.76
C ARG A 62 -11.65 -25.79 -0.50
N GLN A 63 -11.28 -24.52 -0.48
CA GLN A 63 -10.64 -23.90 0.68
C GLN A 63 -11.62 -23.70 1.85
N ALA A 64 -12.90 -23.44 1.58
CA ALA A 64 -13.94 -23.36 2.60
C ALA A 64 -14.09 -24.69 3.36
N LEU A 65 -13.98 -25.82 2.65
CA LEU A 65 -14.02 -27.16 3.25
C LEU A 65 -12.70 -27.54 3.95
N LYS A 66 -11.55 -27.23 3.34
CA LYS A 66 -10.23 -27.64 3.85
C LYS A 66 -9.75 -26.80 5.04
N CYS A 67 -10.04 -25.50 5.02
CA CYS A 67 -9.56 -24.54 6.02
C CYS A 67 -10.66 -23.50 6.34
N PRO A 68 -11.73 -23.91 7.04
CA PRO A 68 -12.89 -23.06 7.30
C PRO A 68 -12.52 -21.78 8.07
N ALA A 69 -11.59 -21.85 9.02
CA ALA A 69 -11.14 -20.68 9.79
C ALA A 69 -10.53 -19.58 8.90
N ALA A 70 -9.70 -19.96 7.91
CA ALA A 70 -9.10 -19.00 6.99
C ALA A 70 -10.15 -18.41 6.03
N TYR A 71 -11.13 -19.21 5.61
CA TYR A 71 -12.23 -18.76 4.76
C TYR A 71 -13.17 -17.79 5.50
N LEU A 72 -13.57 -18.09 6.73
CA LEU A 72 -14.36 -17.19 7.58
C LEU A 72 -13.63 -15.86 7.85
N ALA A 73 -12.31 -15.91 8.09
CA ALA A 73 -11.50 -14.70 8.23
C ALA A 73 -11.45 -13.86 6.93
N LEU A 74 -11.48 -14.51 5.76
CA LEU A 74 -11.58 -13.82 4.47
C LEU A 74 -12.97 -13.18 4.29
N LEU A 75 -14.04 -13.89 4.64
CA LEU A 75 -15.41 -13.35 4.65
C LEU A 75 -15.50 -12.09 5.53
N GLY A 76 -14.90 -12.14 6.72
CA GLY A 76 -14.75 -11.01 7.61
C GLY A 76 -13.85 -9.88 7.10
N LYS A 77 -13.18 -10.00 5.94
CA LYS A 77 -12.43 -8.88 5.31
C LYS A 77 -13.15 -8.33 4.08
N ILE A 78 -13.89 -9.17 3.36
CA ILE A 78 -14.67 -8.73 2.18
C ILE A 78 -15.99 -8.05 2.57
N LEU A 79 -16.61 -8.45 3.69
CA LEU A 79 -17.84 -7.84 4.18
C LEU A 79 -17.61 -6.45 4.79
N PRO A 80 -16.55 -6.20 5.57
CA PRO A 80 -16.30 -4.88 6.17
C PRO A 80 -15.76 -3.82 5.21
N LEU A 81 -15.74 -4.07 3.90
CA LEU A 81 -15.49 -3.04 2.88
C LEU A 81 -16.54 -1.91 2.90
N GLN A 82 -17.66 -2.11 3.62
CA GLN A 82 -18.70 -1.08 3.82
C GLN A 82 -18.59 -0.34 5.17
N VAL A 83 -17.44 -0.36 5.86
CA VAL A 83 -17.17 0.66 6.90
C VAL A 83 -16.53 1.87 6.21
N THR A 84 -17.29 2.45 5.31
CA THR A 84 -17.05 3.76 4.76
C THR A 84 -17.38 4.77 5.87
N GLY A 85 -16.55 5.79 6.06
CA GLY A 85 -17.03 6.98 6.77
C GLY A 85 -18.27 7.50 6.04
N GLU A 86 -19.13 8.24 6.73
CA GLU A 86 -20.27 8.93 6.12
C GLU A 86 -19.82 9.54 4.79
N ASN A 87 -20.35 9.03 3.67
CA ASN A 87 -20.00 9.39 2.27
C ASN A 87 -18.78 8.72 1.59
N ASN A 88 -18.40 7.47 1.90
CA ASN A 88 -17.27 6.77 1.23
C ASN A 88 -15.89 7.43 1.46
N GLU A 89 -15.75 8.27 2.47
CA GLU A 89 -14.44 8.82 2.85
C GLU A 89 -13.67 7.85 3.76
N ALA A 90 -12.33 7.97 3.73
CA ALA A 90 -11.45 7.26 4.64
C ALA A 90 -11.80 7.56 6.10
N ILE A 91 -11.77 6.53 6.96
CA ILE A 91 -12.04 6.64 8.39
C ILE A 91 -11.10 7.70 9.01
N LYS A 92 -11.67 8.84 9.44
CA LYS A 92 -10.92 9.89 10.16
C LYS A 92 -10.73 9.44 11.61
N MET A 93 -9.56 8.87 11.91
CA MET A 93 -9.12 8.60 13.28
C MET A 93 -8.83 9.92 14.00
N ILE A 94 -9.74 10.38 14.86
CA ILE A 94 -9.49 11.51 15.76
C ILE A 94 -8.80 10.95 17.01
N THR A 95 -7.48 11.12 17.11
CA THR A 95 -6.73 10.77 18.33
C THR A 95 -6.76 11.98 19.27
N ARG A 96 -7.47 11.88 20.40
CA ARG A 96 -7.47 12.91 21.44
C ARG A 96 -6.45 12.53 22.50
N VAL A 97 -5.42 13.35 22.68
CA VAL A 97 -4.41 13.18 23.73
C VAL A 97 -4.72 14.18 24.83
N GLU A 98 -5.04 13.69 26.03
CA GLU A 98 -5.18 14.51 27.23
C GLU A 98 -3.88 14.45 28.04
N ILE A 99 -3.27 15.60 28.27
CA ILE A 99 -2.06 15.73 29.09
C ILE A 99 -2.52 15.92 30.53
N VAL A 100 -2.25 14.94 31.39
CA VAL A 100 -2.46 15.05 32.84
C VAL A 100 -1.12 15.40 33.49
N ALA A 101 -1.11 16.45 34.31
CA ALA A 101 0.07 16.79 35.09
C ALA A 101 0.38 15.67 36.08
N PRO A 102 1.63 15.16 36.15
CA PRO A 102 2.02 14.21 37.16
C PRO A 102 1.93 14.87 38.53
N VAL A 103 1.21 14.25 39.47
CA VAL A 103 1.19 14.69 40.87
C VAL A 103 2.56 14.36 41.46
N ILE A 104 3.42 15.38 41.58
CA ILE A 104 4.66 15.27 42.35
C ILE A 104 4.25 15.33 43.82
N LYS A 105 4.39 14.21 44.53
CA LYS A 105 4.37 14.25 46.00
C LYS A 105 5.74 14.74 46.43
N ASP A 106 5.81 16.00 46.84
CA ASP A 106 6.96 16.49 47.59
C ASP A 106 7.03 15.67 48.88
N ASN A 107 8.07 14.85 49.00
CA ASN A 107 8.36 14.18 50.27
C ASN A 107 8.76 15.28 51.26
N ASP A 108 7.90 15.49 52.26
CA ASP A 108 8.14 16.39 53.38
C ASP A 108 9.51 16.10 54.00
N ALA A 109 10.48 16.95 53.66
CA ALA A 109 11.70 17.05 54.41
C ALA A 109 11.39 17.72 55.75
N VAL A 110 11.90 17.08 56.80
CA VAL A 110 12.17 17.60 58.15
C VAL A 110 11.11 17.33 59.23
N SER A 111 11.46 16.41 60.14
CA SER A 111 11.66 16.76 61.55
C SER A 111 12.63 15.75 62.16
N GLY A 112 13.79 16.25 62.61
CA GLY A 112 14.48 15.68 63.76
C GLY A 112 13.78 16.05 65.06
#